data_AF-A0A0A9WSA8-F1
#
_entry.id   AF-A0A0A9WSA8-F1
#
_cell.length_a   1.000
_cell.length_b   1.000
_cell.length_c   1.000
_cell.angle_alpha   90.00
_cell.angle_beta   90.00
_cell.angle_gamma   90.00
#
_symmetry.space_group_name_H-M   'P 1'
#
loop_
_entity.id
_entity.type
_entity.pdbx_description
1 polymer ?
#
loop_
_entity_poly.entity_id
_entity_poly.type
_entity_poly.pdbx_seq_one_letter_code
_entity_poly.pdbx_strand_id
1 'polypeptide(L)'
;MFSFMMRFFIAATRTLDDSKRILIVFTFLSPLWALAYLVLGAEGPDTSFLLSKPEHTHLAKHIGPRKKTRCSSKAPWKSILFGTILLYGWLIADFGRECSVTIIADGFQLGLDKFTDISVSGVSVGLCFAYISILGISVLSDKLIIKEVLTPGQVRKIYSSVGCCGASISMILAAYANRTSSTFAFIIVGHVFSAVMAIGQPVALFDISPNYAAVIFAIFSFLRTVLFASKVVIDVRLHIYPLTNDNLDVLFYRYGFLVFFTNLIFLLCGDIERKPFDTYDTHDWTKESIISYP
;
A
#
# COMPACT_ATOMS: atom_id res chain seq x y z
N MET A 1 -7.66 1.02 5.92
CA MET A 1 -8.10 0.99 7.34
C MET A 1 -9.62 1.13 7.49
N PHE A 2 -10.22 2.29 7.16
CA PHE A 2 -11.68 2.50 7.30
C PHE A 2 -12.56 1.50 6.51
N SER A 3 -12.22 1.23 5.25
CA SER A 3 -12.96 0.27 4.41
C SER A 3 -12.94 -1.16 4.98
N PHE A 4 -11.81 -1.59 5.55
CA PHE A 4 -11.69 -2.92 6.16
C PHE A 4 -12.50 -3.01 7.47
N MET A 5 -12.40 -2.01 8.35
CA MET A 5 -13.20 -1.96 9.58
C MET A 5 -14.70 -1.92 9.27
N MET A 6 -15.11 -1.14 8.28
CA MET A 6 -16.50 -1.09 7.82
C MET A 6 -16.98 -2.46 7.33
N ARG A 7 -16.21 -3.13 6.47
CA ARG A 7 -16.54 -4.49 5.99
C ARG A 7 -16.60 -5.50 7.13
N PHE A 8 -15.69 -5.42 8.10
CA PHE A 8 -15.69 -6.27 9.29
C PHE A 8 -16.95 -6.06 10.14
N PHE A 9 -17.32 -4.81 10.46
CA PHE A 9 -18.52 -4.53 11.23
C PHE A 9 -19.80 -4.94 10.50
N ILE A 10 -19.83 -4.79 9.17
CA ILE A 10 -20.94 -5.28 8.34
C ILE A 10 -21.01 -6.81 8.29
N ALA A 11 -19.88 -7.50 8.32
CA ALA A 11 -19.85 -8.96 8.39
C ALA A 11 -20.23 -9.50 9.77
N ALA A 12 -19.98 -8.72 10.83
CA ALA A 12 -20.37 -9.07 12.19
C ALA A 12 -21.87 -8.87 12.49
N THR A 13 -22.61 -8.14 11.63
CA THR A 13 -24.03 -7.90 11.84
C THR A 13 -24.91 -9.04 11.32
N ARG A 14 -25.86 -9.46 12.17
CA ARG A 14 -26.79 -10.56 11.85
C ARG A 14 -28.08 -10.09 11.18
N THR A 15 -28.38 -8.78 11.24
CA THR A 15 -29.60 -8.21 10.66
C THR A 15 -29.30 -7.09 9.66
N LEU A 16 -30.16 -6.97 8.65
CA LEU A 16 -30.05 -5.93 7.62
C LEU A 16 -30.14 -4.52 8.22
N ASP A 17 -30.90 -4.35 9.30
CA ASP A 17 -31.09 -3.06 9.96
C ASP A 17 -29.86 -2.62 10.75
N ASP A 18 -29.10 -3.55 11.33
CA ASP A 18 -27.81 -3.23 11.96
C ASP A 18 -26.77 -2.80 10.93
N SER A 19 -26.71 -3.47 9.77
CA SER A 19 -25.83 -3.08 8.66
C SER A 19 -26.15 -1.66 8.14
N LYS A 20 -27.45 -1.31 8.03
CA LYS A 20 -27.88 0.05 7.66
C LYS A 20 -27.41 1.09 8.68
N ARG A 21 -27.56 0.81 9.98
CA ARG A 21 -27.13 1.72 11.06
C ARG A 21 -25.63 2.00 10.98
N ILE A 22 -24.81 0.96 10.76
CA ILE A 22 -23.36 1.10 10.61
C ILE A 22 -23.02 1.99 9.41
N LEU A 23 -23.64 1.74 8.25
CA LEU A 23 -23.43 2.56 7.06
C LEU A 23 -23.78 4.03 7.31
N ILE A 24 -24.93 4.30 7.95
CA ILE A 24 -25.36 5.66 8.30
C ILE A 24 -24.33 6.35 9.18
N VAL A 25 -23.80 5.68 10.21
CA VAL A 25 -22.76 6.23 11.10
C VAL A 25 -21.50 6.61 10.32
N PHE A 26 -21.01 5.72 9.43
CA PHE A 26 -19.83 6.02 8.61
C PHE A 26 -20.09 7.16 7.61
N THR A 27 -21.30 7.27 7.07
CA THR A 27 -21.71 8.36 6.19
C THR A 27 -21.68 9.71 6.89
N PHE A 28 -22.08 9.80 8.17
CA PHE A 28 -22.01 11.06 8.94
C PHE A 28 -20.61 11.37 9.47
N LEU A 29 -19.81 10.34 9.80
CA LEU A 29 -18.45 10.52 10.30
C LEU A 29 -17.51 11.10 9.23
N SER A 30 -17.69 10.70 7.97
CA SER A 30 -16.85 11.14 6.84
C SER A 30 -16.85 12.66 6.59
N PRO A 31 -18.01 13.35 6.49
CA PRO A 31 -18.06 14.81 6.35
C PRO A 31 -17.63 15.54 7.62
N LEU A 32 -17.87 14.99 8.81
CA LEU A 32 -17.36 15.55 10.06
C LEU A 32 -15.83 15.57 10.07
N TRP A 33 -15.19 14.48 9.62
CA TRP A 33 -13.74 14.44 9.45
C TRP A 33 -13.25 15.42 8.37
N ALA A 34 -13.98 15.55 7.26
CA ALA A 34 -13.65 16.53 6.23
C ALA A 34 -13.71 17.97 6.75
N LEU A 35 -14.74 18.32 7.53
CA LEU A 35 -14.85 19.63 8.19
C LEU A 35 -13.72 19.87 9.18
N ALA A 36 -13.38 18.86 9.99
CA ALA A 36 -12.23 18.93 10.88
C ALA A 36 -10.94 19.16 10.08
N TYR A 37 -10.74 18.48 8.96
CA TYR A 37 -9.57 18.68 8.10
C TYR A 37 -9.54 20.06 7.43
N LEU A 38 -10.68 20.66 7.10
CA LEU A 38 -10.73 22.04 6.57
C LEU A 38 -10.30 23.08 7.61
N VAL A 39 -10.59 22.84 8.89
CA VAL A 39 -10.19 23.72 9.99
C VAL A 39 -8.74 23.46 10.41
N LEU A 40 -8.35 22.18 10.51
CA LEU A 40 -7.06 21.75 11.06
C LEU A 40 -5.94 21.62 10.01
N GLY A 41 -6.29 21.42 8.74
CA GLY A 41 -5.35 21.13 7.66
C GLY A 41 -4.61 22.37 7.17
N ALA A 42 -3.31 22.20 6.91
CA ALA A 42 -2.44 23.25 6.38
C ALA A 42 -1.61 22.71 5.20
N GLU A 43 -1.36 23.55 4.20
CA GLU A 43 -0.55 23.17 3.02
C GLU A 43 0.92 22.91 3.36
N GLY A 44 1.43 23.53 4.42
CA GLY A 44 2.82 23.43 4.83
C GLY A 44 3.04 23.88 6.27
N PRO A 45 4.27 23.72 6.79
CA PRO A 45 4.59 24.10 8.16
C PRO A 45 4.38 25.61 8.42
N ASP A 46 4.57 26.46 7.40
CA ASP A 46 4.41 27.91 7.51
C ASP A 46 2.95 28.36 7.64
N THR A 47 2.01 27.58 7.09
CA THR A 47 0.57 27.91 7.06
C THR A 47 -0.22 27.22 8.16
N SER A 48 0.45 26.39 8.98
CA SER A 48 -0.18 25.65 10.07
C SER A 48 -0.30 26.51 11.32
N PHE A 49 -1.51 26.62 11.86
CA PHE A 49 -1.76 27.26 13.16
C PHE A 49 -1.44 26.36 14.35
N LEU A 50 -1.33 25.04 14.14
CA LEU A 50 -1.04 24.05 15.18
C LEU A 50 0.45 23.95 15.51
N LEU A 51 1.31 24.55 14.68
CA LEU A 51 2.75 24.34 14.76
C LEU A 51 3.40 25.32 15.73
N SER A 52 4.17 24.79 16.68
CA SER A 52 4.92 25.61 17.65
C SER A 52 6.16 26.25 16.99
N LYS A 53 6.53 27.48 17.39
CA LYS A 53 7.73 28.19 16.90
C LYS A 53 9.04 27.37 16.97
N PRO A 54 9.37 26.68 18.08
CA PRO A 54 10.54 25.79 18.15
C PRO A 54 10.47 24.63 17.14
N GLU A 55 9.30 24.04 16.94
CA GLU A 55 9.10 22.95 15.98
C GLU A 55 9.24 23.46 14.54
N HIS A 56 8.67 24.63 14.23
CA HIS A 56 8.83 25.29 12.94
C HIS A 56 10.30 25.53 12.61
N THR A 57 11.07 26.05 13.56
CA THR A 57 12.52 26.28 13.41
C THR A 57 13.27 24.96 13.21
N HIS A 58 12.87 23.91 13.94
CA HIS A 58 13.46 22.57 13.79
C HIS A 58 13.18 21.99 12.40
N LEU A 59 11.94 22.08 11.91
CA LEU A 59 11.54 21.60 10.60
C LEU A 59 12.22 22.39 9.48
N ALA A 60 12.27 23.73 9.57
CA ALA A 60 12.95 24.57 8.59
C ALA A 60 14.46 24.27 8.47
N LYS A 61 15.08 23.78 9.56
CA LYS A 61 16.50 23.39 9.57
C LYS A 61 16.75 22.04 8.89
N HIS A 62 15.83 21.08 9.02
CA HIS A 62 16.03 19.70 8.52
C HIS A 62 15.32 19.42 7.19
N ILE A 63 14.20 20.10 6.94
CA ILE A 63 13.45 20.04 5.69
C ILE A 63 13.94 21.24 4.87
N GLY A 64 14.78 20.96 3.87
CA GLY A 64 15.28 22.00 2.97
C GLY A 64 14.15 22.85 2.38
N PRO A 65 14.41 24.10 1.98
CA PRO A 65 13.37 25.02 1.54
C PRO A 65 12.62 24.43 0.35
N ARG A 66 11.33 24.09 0.53
CA ARG A 66 10.41 23.84 -0.58
C ARG A 66 10.14 25.17 -1.27
N LYS A 67 11.10 25.66 -2.05
CA LYS A 67 10.88 26.87 -2.83
C LYS A 67 9.72 26.60 -3.78
N LYS A 68 8.60 27.31 -3.59
CA LYS A 68 7.56 27.52 -4.61
C LYS A 68 8.13 28.39 -5.74
N THR A 69 9.35 28.14 -6.21
CA THR A 69 9.85 28.78 -7.42
C THR A 69 8.93 28.31 -8.54
N ARG A 70 8.31 29.25 -9.26
CA ARG A 70 7.59 28.96 -10.51
C ARG A 70 8.51 28.09 -11.36
N CYS A 71 8.26 26.79 -11.39
CA CYS A 71 9.02 25.88 -12.23
C CYS A 71 8.69 26.20 -13.67
N SER A 72 9.53 27.05 -14.28
CA SER A 72 9.59 27.23 -15.73
C SER A 72 10.26 26.03 -16.42
N SER A 73 10.73 25.05 -15.66
CA SER A 73 11.28 23.81 -16.20
C SER A 73 10.16 22.81 -16.48
N LYS A 74 10.13 22.29 -17.72
CA LYS A 74 9.19 21.24 -18.12
C LYS A 74 9.48 19.97 -17.31
N ALA A 75 8.43 19.34 -16.80
CA ALA A 75 8.59 18.08 -16.07
C ALA A 75 9.27 17.01 -16.96
N PRO A 76 10.23 16.24 -16.42
CA PRO A 76 11.02 15.29 -17.19
C PRO A 76 10.28 13.98 -17.45
N TRP A 77 9.20 14.05 -18.21
CA TRP A 77 8.32 12.91 -18.50
C TRP A 77 9.07 11.73 -19.10
N LYS A 78 10.06 11.97 -19.97
CA LYS A 78 10.83 10.87 -20.57
C LYS A 78 11.71 10.17 -19.55
N SER A 79 12.41 10.91 -18.69
CA SER A 79 13.26 10.31 -17.65
C SER A 79 12.43 9.59 -16.59
N ILE A 80 11.26 10.14 -16.24
CA ILE A 80 10.34 9.53 -15.28
C ILE A 80 9.72 8.26 -15.87
N LEU A 81 9.08 8.36 -17.03
CA LEU A 81 8.33 7.25 -17.62
C LEU A 81 9.22 6.22 -18.31
N PHE A 82 10.28 6.60 -19.01
CA PHE A 82 11.11 5.66 -19.78
C PHE A 82 12.50 5.43 -19.17
N GLY A 83 12.97 6.32 -18.30
CA GLY A 83 14.32 6.24 -17.74
C GLY A 83 14.45 5.39 -16.47
N THR A 84 13.35 4.95 -15.85
CA THR A 84 13.40 4.33 -14.52
C THR A 84 12.72 2.96 -14.47
N ILE A 85 13.49 1.92 -14.82
CA ILE A 85 13.05 0.51 -14.76
C ILE A 85 12.48 0.12 -13.38
N LEU A 86 13.03 0.71 -12.30
CA LEU A 86 12.57 0.49 -10.93
C LEU A 86 11.10 0.87 -10.72
N LEU A 87 10.58 1.90 -11.40
CA LEU A 87 9.18 2.29 -11.27
C LEU A 87 8.23 1.24 -11.88
N TYR A 88 8.66 0.55 -12.94
CA TYR A 88 7.91 -0.57 -13.51
C TYR A 88 8.01 -1.83 -12.65
N GLY A 89 9.18 -2.10 -12.07
CA GLY A 89 9.32 -3.15 -11.06
C GLY A 89 8.41 -2.91 -9.87
N TRP A 90 8.35 -1.65 -9.41
CA TRP A 90 7.43 -1.21 -8.37
C TRP A 90 5.98 -1.42 -8.79
N LEU A 91 5.57 -1.02 -9.99
CA LEU A 91 4.22 -1.21 -10.53
C LEU A 91 3.77 -2.67 -10.51
N ILE A 92 4.65 -3.57 -10.98
CA ILE A 92 4.38 -5.01 -11.04
C ILE A 92 4.17 -5.57 -9.63
N ALA A 93 5.01 -5.17 -8.68
CA ALA A 93 4.87 -5.58 -7.29
C ALA A 93 3.68 -4.89 -6.59
N ASP A 94 3.32 -3.67 -6.96
CA ASP A 94 2.13 -2.94 -6.47
C ASP A 94 0.85 -3.67 -6.91
N PHE A 95 0.82 -4.11 -8.17
CA PHE A 95 -0.24 -4.96 -8.71
C PHE A 95 -0.34 -6.31 -7.98
N GLY A 96 0.80 -6.99 -7.78
CA GLY A 96 0.82 -8.26 -7.04
C GLY A 96 0.34 -8.13 -5.60
N ARG A 97 0.74 -7.05 -4.91
CA ARG A 97 0.26 -6.72 -3.56
C ARG A 97 -1.25 -6.55 -3.53
N GLU A 98 -1.82 -5.72 -4.40
CA GLU A 98 -3.27 -5.48 -4.42
C GLU A 98 -4.06 -6.77 -4.73
N CYS A 99 -3.55 -7.63 -5.62
CA CYS A 99 -4.14 -8.95 -5.84
C CYS A 99 -4.11 -9.83 -4.59
N SER A 100 -2.99 -9.86 -3.86
CA SER A 100 -2.86 -10.65 -2.63
C SER A 100 -3.76 -10.12 -1.51
N VAL A 101 -3.75 -8.80 -1.28
CA VAL A 101 -4.58 -8.14 -0.25
C VAL A 101 -6.06 -8.39 -0.47
N THR A 102 -6.53 -8.28 -1.72
CA THR A 102 -7.95 -8.50 -2.05
C THR A 102 -8.36 -9.97 -1.83
N ILE A 103 -7.56 -10.93 -2.30
CA ILE A 103 -7.87 -12.37 -2.14
C ILE A 103 -7.80 -12.81 -0.66
N ILE A 104 -6.84 -12.32 0.11
CA ILE A 104 -6.77 -12.58 1.56
C ILE A 104 -7.98 -11.97 2.27
N ALA A 105 -8.39 -10.75 1.90
CA ALA A 105 -9.57 -10.12 2.49
C ALA A 105 -10.86 -10.87 2.15
N ASP A 106 -11.04 -11.30 0.90
CA ASP A 106 -12.20 -12.08 0.48
C ASP A 106 -12.22 -13.46 1.17
N GLY A 107 -11.06 -14.13 1.28
CA GLY A 107 -10.94 -15.41 1.98
C GLY A 107 -11.19 -15.30 3.48
N PHE A 108 -10.82 -14.17 4.09
CA PHE A 108 -11.16 -13.86 5.46
C PHE A 108 -12.67 -13.74 5.66
N GLN A 109 -13.38 -13.02 4.77
CA GLN A 109 -14.84 -12.91 4.82
C GLN A 109 -15.52 -14.27 4.67
N LEU A 110 -15.09 -15.07 3.68
CA LEU A 110 -15.59 -16.43 3.47
C LEU A 110 -15.40 -17.32 4.71
N GLY A 111 -14.28 -17.14 5.42
CA GLY A 111 -14.00 -17.82 6.67
C GLY A 111 -14.97 -17.42 7.79
N LEU A 112 -15.28 -16.13 7.94
CA LEU A 112 -16.20 -15.65 8.97
C LEU A 112 -17.61 -16.22 8.82
N ASP A 113 -18.10 -16.37 7.59
CA ASP A 113 -19.45 -16.86 7.34
C ASP A 113 -19.61 -18.37 7.65
N LYS A 114 -18.53 -19.16 7.50
CA LYS A 114 -18.60 -20.63 7.54
C LYS A 114 -17.98 -21.24 8.79
N PHE A 115 -16.95 -20.62 9.38
CA PHE A 115 -16.34 -21.08 10.62
C PHE A 115 -17.13 -20.58 11.83
N THR A 116 -18.36 -21.09 11.97
CA THR A 116 -19.33 -20.76 13.03
C THR A 116 -18.83 -21.11 14.44
N ASP A 117 -17.81 -21.94 14.57
CA ASP A 117 -17.17 -22.32 15.85
C ASP A 117 -16.03 -21.36 16.28
N ILE A 118 -15.67 -20.37 15.45
CA ILE A 118 -14.65 -19.39 15.84
C ILE A 118 -15.34 -18.29 16.64
N SER A 119 -14.97 -18.16 17.92
CA SER A 119 -15.44 -17.04 18.73
C SER A 119 -15.13 -15.71 18.01
N VAL A 120 -16.16 -14.86 17.84
CA VAL A 120 -16.01 -13.51 17.26
C VAL A 120 -14.90 -12.73 17.98
N SER A 121 -14.69 -13.02 19.26
CA SER A 121 -13.59 -12.51 20.08
C SER A 121 -12.19 -12.85 19.50
N GLY A 122 -11.96 -14.07 19.00
CA GLY A 122 -10.67 -14.49 18.45
C GLY A 122 -10.32 -13.76 17.15
N VAL A 123 -11.33 -13.46 16.34
CA VAL A 123 -11.18 -12.69 15.10
C VAL A 123 -10.79 -11.24 15.40
N SER A 124 -11.53 -10.59 16.31
CA SER A 124 -11.25 -9.21 16.72
C SER A 124 -9.85 -9.07 17.32
N VAL A 125 -9.41 -10.04 18.12
CA VAL A 125 -8.05 -10.08 18.68
C VAL A 125 -6.99 -10.24 17.59
N GLY A 126 -7.21 -11.10 16.60
CA GLY A 126 -6.29 -11.26 15.46
C GLY A 126 -6.11 -9.97 14.64
N LEU A 127 -7.19 -9.20 14.46
CA LEU A 127 -7.16 -7.91 13.77
C LEU A 127 -6.45 -6.82 14.60
N CYS A 128 -6.72 -6.75 15.90
CA CYS A 128 -5.99 -5.86 16.81
C CYS A 128 -4.49 -6.20 16.83
N PHE A 129 -4.15 -7.49 16.80
CA PHE A 129 -2.76 -7.93 16.76
C PHE A 129 -2.07 -7.55 15.44
N ALA A 130 -2.76 -7.68 14.31
CA ALA A 130 -2.24 -7.20 13.03
C ALA A 130 -1.93 -5.69 13.07
N TYR A 131 -2.80 -4.90 13.69
CA TYR A 131 -2.61 -3.46 13.82
C TYR A 131 -1.42 -3.08 14.72
N ILE A 132 -1.31 -3.72 15.90
CA ILE A 132 -0.16 -3.51 16.81
C ILE A 132 1.16 -3.91 16.11
N SER A 133 1.12 -4.98 15.31
CA SER A 133 2.28 -5.45 14.55
C SER A 133 2.75 -4.40 13.54
N ILE A 134 1.85 -3.70 12.85
CA ILE A 134 2.21 -2.61 11.92
C ILE A 134 2.97 -1.50 12.66
N LEU A 135 2.43 -1.03 13.78
CA LEU A 135 3.05 0.04 14.57
C LEU A 135 4.42 -0.39 15.12
N GLY A 136 4.53 -1.62 15.61
CA GLY A 136 5.80 -2.16 16.08
C GLY A 136 6.83 -2.25 14.95
N ILE A 137 6.41 -2.71 13.78
CA ILE A 137 7.27 -2.89 12.61
C ILE A 137 7.71 -1.55 12.02
N SER A 138 6.85 -0.53 11.99
CA SER A 138 7.21 0.81 11.53
C SER A 138 8.23 1.48 12.47
N VAL A 139 8.02 1.37 13.79
CA VAL A 139 8.99 1.89 14.77
C VAL A 139 10.33 1.15 14.65
N LEU A 140 10.29 -0.16 14.39
CA LEU A 140 11.50 -0.94 14.16
C LEU A 140 12.22 -0.49 12.87
N SER A 141 11.49 -0.26 11.78
CA SER A 141 12.08 0.23 10.53
C SER A 141 12.77 1.57 10.72
N ASP A 142 12.15 2.49 11.45
CA ASP A 142 12.73 3.81 11.71
C ASP A 142 13.98 3.70 12.60
N LYS A 143 13.95 2.83 13.62
CA LYS A 143 15.13 2.56 14.47
C LYS A 143 16.29 1.96 13.68
N LEU A 144 16.03 1.09 12.71
CA LEU A 144 17.08 0.49 11.87
C LEU A 144 17.75 1.53 10.97
N ILE A 145 16.96 2.48 10.46
CA ILE A 145 17.46 3.61 9.65
C ILE A 145 18.26 4.58 10.53
N ILE A 146 17.73 4.98 11.70
CA ILE A 146 18.38 5.94 12.61
C ILE A 146 19.71 5.40 13.14
N LYS A 147 19.80 4.09 13.37
CA LYS A 147 21.05 3.43 13.79
C LYS A 147 22.03 3.16 12.64
N GLU A 148 21.71 3.59 11.42
CA GLU A 148 22.52 3.41 10.21
C GLU A 148 22.91 1.94 9.93
N VAL A 149 22.12 0.99 10.43
CA VAL A 149 22.36 -0.45 10.20
C VAL A 149 22.00 -0.82 8.76
N LEU A 150 20.98 -0.16 8.20
CA LEU A 150 20.48 -0.37 6.85
C LEU A 150 20.14 0.97 6.21
N THR A 151 20.36 1.10 4.90
CA THR A 151 19.92 2.28 4.17
C THR A 151 18.39 2.29 4.03
N PRO A 152 17.74 3.47 3.87
CA PRO A 152 16.29 3.54 3.66
C PRO A 152 15.82 2.63 2.52
N GLY A 153 16.54 2.63 1.39
CA GLY A 153 16.24 1.77 0.25
C GLY A 153 16.32 0.26 0.57
N GLN A 154 17.34 -0.17 1.31
CA GLN A 154 17.46 -1.57 1.75
C GLN A 154 16.31 -1.96 2.68
N VAL A 155 15.98 -1.09 3.64
CA VAL A 155 14.84 -1.26 4.54
C VAL A 155 13.55 -1.45 3.74
N ARG A 156 13.27 -0.57 2.77
CA ARG A 156 12.06 -0.68 1.93
C ARG A 156 12.03 -2.00 1.17
N LYS A 157 13.13 -2.44 0.54
CA LYS A 157 13.20 -3.73 -0.18
C LYS A 157 12.99 -4.91 0.78
N ILE A 158 13.62 -4.93 1.95
CA ILE A 158 13.52 -6.01 2.92
C ILE A 158 12.08 -6.14 3.44
N TYR A 159 11.48 -5.04 3.92
CA TYR A 159 10.11 -5.10 4.45
C TYR A 159 9.08 -5.46 3.37
N SER A 160 9.26 -4.96 2.14
CA SER A 160 8.45 -5.37 1.00
C SER A 160 8.57 -6.87 0.74
N SER A 161 9.80 -7.38 0.74
CA SER A 161 10.06 -8.80 0.48
C SER A 161 9.53 -9.71 1.59
N VAL A 162 9.77 -9.38 2.85
CA VAL A 162 9.26 -10.12 4.00
C VAL A 162 7.73 -10.13 3.99
N GLY A 163 7.10 -8.99 3.68
CA GLY A 163 5.65 -8.90 3.54
C GLY A 163 5.11 -9.77 2.39
N CYS A 164 5.70 -9.68 1.19
CA CYS A 164 5.27 -10.44 0.02
C CYS A 164 5.49 -11.94 0.19
N CYS A 165 6.67 -12.36 0.65
CA CYS A 165 7.00 -13.76 0.89
C CYS A 165 6.17 -14.33 2.04
N GLY A 166 5.99 -13.58 3.12
CA GLY A 166 5.14 -13.98 4.24
C GLY A 166 3.68 -14.15 3.83
N ALA A 167 3.14 -13.21 3.05
CA ALA A 167 1.79 -13.32 2.49
C ALA A 167 1.68 -14.53 1.53
N SER A 168 2.66 -14.72 0.64
CA SER A 168 2.71 -15.89 -0.27
C SER A 168 2.66 -17.22 0.49
N ILE A 169 3.57 -17.40 1.47
CA ILE A 169 3.66 -18.62 2.27
C ILE A 169 2.35 -18.83 3.04
N SER A 170 1.79 -17.78 3.63
CA SER A 170 0.52 -17.88 4.38
C SER A 170 -0.64 -18.33 3.49
N MET A 171 -0.73 -17.84 2.25
CA MET A 171 -1.77 -18.25 1.30
C MET A 171 -1.60 -19.72 0.90
N ILE A 172 -0.36 -20.15 0.62
CA ILE A 172 -0.05 -21.55 0.29
C ILE A 172 -0.41 -22.46 1.46
N LEU A 173 -0.02 -22.11 2.68
CA LEU A 173 -0.34 -22.89 3.89
C LEU A 173 -1.85 -22.93 4.16
N ALA A 174 -2.55 -21.82 3.95
CA ALA A 174 -4.01 -21.77 4.09
C ALA A 174 -4.71 -22.71 3.09
N ALA A 175 -4.19 -22.83 1.87
CA ALA A 175 -4.69 -23.75 0.84
C ALA A 175 -4.43 -25.24 1.17
N TYR A 176 -3.36 -25.54 1.91
CA TYR A 176 -3.08 -26.91 2.38
C TYR A 176 -3.88 -27.32 3.62
N ALA A 177 -4.42 -26.36 4.38
CA ALA A 177 -4.98 -26.60 5.71
C ALA A 177 -6.39 -27.24 5.74
N ASN A 178 -6.83 -27.89 4.66
CA ASN A 178 -8.06 -28.71 4.56
C ASN A 178 -9.32 -28.08 5.20
N ARG A 179 -9.49 -26.76 5.08
CA ARG A 179 -10.68 -26.04 5.59
C ARG A 179 -10.90 -26.19 7.09
N THR A 180 -9.82 -26.21 7.87
CA THR A 180 -9.87 -26.26 9.34
C THR A 180 -9.69 -24.87 9.94
N SER A 181 -9.77 -24.74 11.28
CA SER A 181 -9.43 -23.51 12.01
C SER A 181 -8.03 -22.99 11.67
N SER A 182 -7.10 -23.89 11.31
CA SER A 182 -5.76 -23.55 10.85
C SER A 182 -5.75 -22.74 9.54
N THR A 183 -6.68 -23.00 8.61
CA THR A 183 -6.82 -22.19 7.38
C THR A 183 -7.06 -20.72 7.73
N PHE A 184 -7.96 -20.47 8.68
CA PHE A 184 -8.29 -19.12 9.11
C PHE A 184 -7.13 -18.44 9.85
N ALA A 185 -6.40 -19.17 10.69
CA ALA A 185 -5.20 -18.65 11.33
C ALA A 185 -4.14 -18.21 10.30
N PHE A 186 -3.92 -19.00 9.25
CA PHE A 186 -2.99 -18.61 8.17
C PHE A 186 -3.48 -17.40 7.37
N ILE A 187 -4.79 -17.24 7.16
CA ILE A 187 -5.35 -16.04 6.52
C ILE A 187 -5.09 -14.79 7.37
N ILE A 188 -5.26 -14.88 8.70
CA ILE A 188 -4.93 -13.77 9.62
C ILE A 188 -3.45 -13.41 9.52
N VAL A 189 -2.57 -14.42 9.57
CA VAL A 189 -1.11 -14.21 9.42
C VAL A 189 -0.80 -13.54 8.08
N GLY A 190 -1.43 -13.96 6.98
CA GLY A 190 -1.30 -13.31 5.69
C GLY A 190 -1.75 -11.86 5.67
N HIS A 191 -2.79 -11.53 6.43
CA HIS A 191 -3.25 -10.15 6.61
C HIS A 191 -2.21 -9.30 7.35
N VAL A 192 -1.56 -9.85 8.38
CA VAL A 192 -0.45 -9.17 9.10
C VAL A 192 0.69 -8.86 8.14
N PHE A 193 1.16 -9.85 7.38
CA PHE A 193 2.23 -9.66 6.39
C PHE A 193 1.84 -8.69 5.28
N SER A 194 0.57 -8.68 4.89
CA SER A 194 0.05 -7.69 3.93
C SER A 194 0.18 -6.26 4.42
N ALA A 195 0.03 -6.05 5.72
CA ALA A 195 0.22 -4.75 6.30
C ALA A 195 1.71 -4.35 6.37
N VAL A 196 2.63 -5.31 6.51
CA VAL A 196 4.08 -5.07 6.38
C VAL A 196 4.44 -4.60 4.96
N MET A 197 3.80 -5.17 3.92
CA MET A 197 3.99 -4.73 2.54
C MET A 197 3.67 -3.24 2.35
N ALA A 198 2.66 -2.73 3.06
CA ALA A 198 2.22 -1.33 2.98
C ALA A 198 3.25 -0.33 3.55
N ILE A 199 4.18 -0.78 4.39
CA ILE A 199 5.26 0.05 4.97
C ILE A 199 6.45 0.15 4.00
N GLY A 200 6.69 -0.90 3.21
CA GLY A 200 7.85 -0.99 2.31
C GLY A 200 7.62 -0.30 0.97
N GLN A 201 6.73 -0.84 0.14
CA GLN A 201 6.64 -0.46 -1.27
C GLN A 201 6.12 0.98 -1.49
N PRO A 202 5.01 1.45 -0.89
CA PRO A 202 4.52 2.81 -1.14
C PRO A 202 5.52 3.88 -0.71
N VAL A 203 6.22 3.64 0.40
CA VAL A 203 7.19 4.60 0.96
C VAL A 203 8.46 4.69 0.10
N ALA A 204 8.85 3.59 -0.56
CA ALA A 204 9.98 3.58 -1.50
C ALA A 204 9.90 4.65 -2.59
N LEU A 205 8.69 5.03 -3.02
CA LEU A 205 8.54 6.06 -4.05
C LEU A 205 8.96 7.45 -3.54
N PHE A 206 8.69 7.75 -2.28
CA PHE A 206 9.13 9.00 -1.65
C PHE A 206 10.65 9.04 -1.48
N ASP A 207 11.28 7.88 -1.27
CA ASP A 207 12.74 7.75 -1.22
C ASP A 207 13.40 7.93 -2.61
N ILE A 208 12.68 7.61 -3.70
CA ILE A 208 13.15 7.77 -5.10
C ILE A 208 13.08 9.23 -5.57
N SER A 209 11.94 9.89 -5.38
CA SER A 209 11.71 11.27 -5.83
C SER A 209 10.67 11.97 -4.96
N PRO A 210 11.07 12.62 -3.85
CA PRO A 210 10.13 13.38 -3.01
C PRO A 210 9.41 14.49 -3.76
N ASN A 211 10.00 15.08 -4.81
CA ASN A 211 9.43 16.23 -5.51
C ASN A 211 8.33 15.83 -6.51
N TYR A 212 8.53 14.71 -7.22
CA TYR A 212 7.56 14.17 -8.17
C TYR A 212 6.75 12.99 -7.59
N ALA A 213 6.95 12.62 -6.32
CA ALA A 213 6.31 11.48 -5.67
C ALA A 213 4.81 11.44 -5.92
N ALA A 214 4.09 12.56 -5.69
CA ALA A 214 2.64 12.61 -5.84
C ALA A 214 2.19 12.32 -7.29
N VAL A 215 2.88 12.90 -8.28
CA VAL A 215 2.55 12.73 -9.71
C VAL A 215 2.88 11.31 -10.17
N ILE A 216 4.05 10.79 -9.78
CA ILE A 216 4.46 9.42 -10.12
C ILE A 216 3.50 8.42 -9.46
N PHE A 217 3.17 8.62 -8.19
CA PHE A 217 2.24 7.76 -7.46
C PHE A 217 0.87 7.72 -8.16
N ALA A 218 0.35 8.87 -8.59
CA ALA A 218 -0.92 8.97 -9.29
C ALA A 218 -0.92 8.20 -10.63
N ILE A 219 0.11 8.40 -11.47
CA ILE A 219 0.22 7.74 -12.77
C ILE A 219 0.31 6.22 -12.62
N PHE A 220 1.21 5.74 -11.75
CA PHE A 220 1.40 4.32 -11.59
C PHE A 220 0.25 3.65 -10.82
N SER A 221 -0.41 4.36 -9.90
CA SER A 221 -1.65 3.88 -9.28
C SER A 221 -2.79 3.76 -10.28
N PHE A 222 -2.89 4.69 -11.24
CA PHE A 222 -3.85 4.59 -12.34
C PHE A 222 -3.56 3.37 -13.21
N LEU A 223 -2.31 3.18 -13.65
CA LEU A 223 -1.88 2.00 -14.41
C LEU A 223 -2.18 0.70 -13.66
N ARG A 224 -1.86 0.64 -12.36
CA ARG A 224 -2.20 -0.51 -11.52
C ARG A 224 -3.71 -0.76 -11.49
N THR A 225 -4.52 0.28 -11.36
CA THR A 225 -5.98 0.14 -11.31
C THR A 225 -6.53 -0.45 -12.61
N VAL A 226 -5.97 -0.05 -13.76
CA VAL A 226 -6.31 -0.64 -15.06
C VAL A 226 -5.91 -2.12 -15.11
N LEU A 227 -4.71 -2.48 -14.67
CA LEU A 227 -4.27 -3.88 -14.59
C LEU A 227 -5.18 -4.70 -13.67
N PHE A 228 -5.52 -4.15 -12.49
CA PHE A 228 -6.41 -4.81 -11.53
C PHE A 228 -7.81 -5.03 -12.11
N ALA A 229 -8.38 -4.03 -12.79
CA ALA A 229 -9.66 -4.17 -13.47
C ALA A 229 -9.62 -5.27 -14.55
N SER A 230 -8.55 -5.34 -15.34
CA SER A 230 -8.38 -6.39 -16.35
C SER A 230 -8.33 -7.79 -15.71
N LYS A 231 -7.61 -7.95 -14.59
CA LYS A 231 -7.58 -9.20 -13.81
C LYS A 231 -8.98 -9.59 -13.34
N VAL A 232 -9.78 -8.67 -12.80
CA VAL A 232 -11.16 -8.98 -12.35
C VAL A 232 -12.02 -9.50 -13.52
N VAL A 233 -11.93 -8.89 -14.70
CA VAL A 233 -12.67 -9.34 -15.89
C VAL A 233 -12.25 -10.76 -16.30
N ILE A 234 -10.94 -11.05 -16.29
CA ILE A 234 -10.40 -12.37 -16.61
C ILE A 234 -10.86 -13.41 -15.59
N ASP A 235 -10.84 -13.09 -14.30
CA ASP A 235 -11.25 -14.01 -13.23
C ASP A 235 -12.73 -14.37 -13.33
N VAL A 236 -13.59 -13.40 -13.67
CA VAL A 236 -15.00 -13.65 -13.94
C VAL A 236 -15.17 -14.52 -15.18
N ARG A 237 -14.42 -14.25 -16.26
CA ARG A 237 -14.53 -15.01 -17.51
C ARG A 237 -14.07 -16.45 -17.38
N LEU A 238 -13.08 -16.71 -16.53
CA LEU A 238 -12.57 -18.04 -16.23
C LEU A 238 -13.38 -18.77 -15.15
N HIS A 239 -14.51 -18.21 -14.69
CA HIS A 239 -15.35 -18.76 -13.62
C HIS A 239 -14.58 -19.00 -12.31
N ILE A 240 -13.58 -18.15 -12.05
CA ILE A 240 -12.76 -18.17 -10.84
C ILE A 240 -13.38 -17.25 -9.78
N TYR A 241 -14.09 -16.19 -10.18
CA TYR A 241 -14.80 -15.27 -9.29
C TYR A 241 -16.32 -15.48 -9.39
N PRO A 242 -17.10 -15.44 -8.27
CA PRO A 242 -16.70 -15.09 -6.90
C PRO A 242 -15.84 -16.15 -6.20
N LEU A 243 -15.08 -15.72 -5.19
CA LEU A 243 -14.35 -16.62 -4.30
C LEU A 243 -15.36 -17.49 -3.54
N THR A 244 -15.26 -18.81 -3.72
CA THR A 244 -16.04 -19.84 -3.05
C THR A 244 -15.11 -20.77 -2.28
N ASN A 245 -15.67 -21.61 -1.41
CA ASN A 245 -14.86 -22.58 -0.67
C ASN A 245 -14.21 -23.64 -1.58
N ASP A 246 -14.80 -23.89 -2.74
CA ASP A 246 -14.32 -24.93 -3.64
C ASP A 246 -13.13 -24.44 -4.48
N ASN A 247 -13.08 -23.14 -4.78
CA ASN A 247 -12.02 -22.53 -5.58
C ASN A 247 -10.93 -21.82 -4.75
N LEU A 248 -11.12 -21.67 -3.43
CA LEU A 248 -10.20 -20.90 -2.59
C LEU A 248 -8.78 -21.49 -2.57
N ASP A 249 -8.60 -22.80 -2.59
CA ASP A 249 -7.26 -23.40 -2.58
C ASP A 249 -6.50 -23.05 -3.86
N VAL A 250 -7.17 -23.25 -5.01
CA VAL A 250 -6.61 -22.95 -6.33
C VAL A 250 -6.26 -21.47 -6.45
N LEU A 251 -7.14 -20.59 -5.95
CA LEU A 251 -6.93 -19.15 -5.94
C LEU A 251 -5.76 -18.73 -5.05
N PHE A 252 -5.65 -19.33 -3.86
CA PHE A 252 -4.58 -19.04 -2.93
C PHE A 252 -3.22 -19.50 -3.45
N TYR A 253 -3.16 -20.66 -4.12
CA TYR A 253 -1.95 -21.06 -4.83
C TYR A 253 -1.59 -20.05 -5.94
N ARG A 254 -2.54 -19.73 -6.83
CA ARG A 254 -2.29 -18.83 -7.98
C ARG A 254 -1.78 -17.47 -7.54
N TYR A 255 -2.46 -16.83 -6.58
CA TYR A 255 -2.08 -15.50 -6.11
C TYR A 255 -0.91 -15.53 -5.14
N GLY A 256 -0.72 -16.62 -4.39
CA GLY A 256 0.48 -16.85 -3.59
C GLY A 256 1.74 -16.91 -4.45
N PHE A 257 1.70 -17.62 -5.59
CA PHE A 257 2.80 -17.61 -6.55
C PHE A 257 2.97 -16.24 -7.22
N LEU A 258 1.86 -15.60 -7.64
CA LEU A 258 1.92 -14.29 -8.29
C LEU A 258 2.59 -13.23 -7.40
N VAL A 259 2.23 -13.14 -6.13
CA VAL A 259 2.83 -12.15 -5.22
C VAL A 259 4.32 -12.43 -4.98
N PHE A 260 4.72 -13.71 -4.92
CA PHE A 260 6.14 -14.09 -4.81
C PHE A 260 6.94 -13.66 -6.05
N PHE A 261 6.44 -13.97 -7.25
CA PHE A 261 7.13 -13.61 -8.50
C PHE A 261 7.18 -12.10 -8.75
N THR A 262 6.09 -11.39 -8.48
CA THR A 262 6.06 -9.93 -8.64
C THR A 262 7.03 -9.24 -7.67
N ASN A 263 7.16 -9.74 -6.44
CA ASN A 263 8.18 -9.30 -5.51
C ASN A 263 9.61 -9.60 -5.99
N LEU A 264 9.84 -10.80 -6.55
CA LEU A 264 11.15 -11.15 -7.12
C LEU A 264 11.55 -10.18 -8.23
N ILE A 265 10.63 -9.85 -9.14
CA ILE A 265 10.85 -8.85 -10.20
C ILE A 265 11.25 -7.50 -9.58
N PHE A 266 10.56 -7.06 -8.53
CA PHE A 266 10.89 -5.81 -7.84
C PHE A 266 12.27 -5.82 -7.18
N LEU A 267 12.69 -6.96 -6.61
CA LEU A 267 14.03 -7.11 -6.03
C LEU A 267 15.13 -7.09 -7.09
N LEU A 268 14.87 -7.70 -8.25
CA LEU A 268 15.77 -7.69 -9.41
C LEU A 268 15.85 -6.30 -10.05
N CYS A 269 14.82 -5.48 -9.89
CA CYS A 269 14.87 -4.08 -10.29
C CYS A 269 15.80 -3.30 -9.35
N GLY A 270 16.59 -2.38 -9.94
CA GLY A 270 17.75 -1.72 -9.31
C GLY A 270 17.48 -0.95 -8.01
N ASP A 271 18.47 -0.21 -7.54
CA ASP A 271 18.42 0.32 -6.18
C ASP A 271 17.50 1.53 -5.98
N ILE A 272 16.87 1.54 -4.80
CA ILE A 272 15.99 2.59 -4.30
C ILE A 272 16.91 3.70 -3.78
N GLU A 273 17.32 4.54 -4.72
CA GLU A 273 18.12 5.72 -4.48
C GLU A 273 17.48 6.91 -5.19
N ARG A 274 17.79 8.09 -4.66
CA ARG A 274 17.30 9.35 -5.22
C ARG A 274 17.74 9.48 -6.66
N LYS A 275 16.79 9.65 -7.58
CA LYS A 275 17.09 9.68 -9.02
C LYS A 275 17.51 11.08 -9.47
N PRO A 276 18.38 11.19 -10.49
CA PRO A 276 18.92 12.48 -10.93
C PRO A 276 17.88 13.45 -11.50
N PHE A 277 16.71 12.95 -11.93
CA PHE A 277 15.60 13.82 -12.33
C PHE A 277 14.90 14.52 -11.14
N ASP A 278 15.18 14.13 -9.90
CA ASP A 278 14.58 14.71 -8.69
C ASP A 278 15.27 16.01 -8.23
N THR A 279 16.46 16.34 -8.75
CA THR A 279 17.14 17.60 -8.41
C THR A 279 16.43 18.81 -9.01
N TYR A 280 15.88 19.65 -8.13
CA TYR A 280 15.67 21.06 -8.45
C TYR A 280 17.06 21.71 -8.63
N ASP A 281 17.29 22.33 -9.79
CA ASP A 281 18.40 23.23 -10.13
C ASP A 281 19.76 22.68 -10.66
N THR A 282 19.91 21.42 -11.09
CA THR A 282 21.20 20.98 -11.73
C THR A 282 21.06 20.05 -12.93
N HIS A 283 19.98 20.14 -13.71
CA HIS A 283 19.98 19.60 -15.06
C HIS A 283 19.79 20.73 -16.07
N ASP A 284 20.82 20.92 -16.90
CA ASP A 284 20.77 21.77 -18.08
C ASP A 284 19.94 21.04 -19.14
N TRP A 285 18.65 21.35 -19.20
CA TRP A 285 17.65 20.73 -20.09
C TRP A 285 17.87 21.07 -21.57
N THR A 286 18.97 21.71 -21.91
CA THR A 286 19.33 22.17 -23.27
C THR A 286 19.61 21.05 -24.27
N LYS A 287 19.58 19.77 -23.88
CA LYS A 287 19.80 18.63 -24.80
C LYS A 287 18.57 17.79 -25.14
N GLU A 288 17.37 18.12 -24.67
CA GLU A 288 16.14 17.60 -25.29
C GLU A 288 15.57 18.60 -26.31
N SER A 289 16.36 18.87 -27.34
CA SER A 289 15.90 19.52 -28.55
C SER A 289 15.05 18.53 -29.37
N ILE A 290 13.73 18.64 -29.28
CA ILE A 290 12.91 18.49 -30.48
C ILE A 290 12.47 19.90 -30.84
N ILE A 291 13.33 20.51 -31.65
CA ILE A 291 13.13 21.55 -32.65
C ILE A 291 11.90 22.44 -32.39
N SER A 292 12.22 23.67 -31.99
CA SER A 292 11.37 24.85 -32.12
C SER A 292 10.99 25.13 -33.57
N TYR A 293 9.77 25.66 -33.73
CA TYR A 293 9.21 26.52 -34.79
C TYR A 293 8.17 25.90 -35.74
N PRO A 294 7.24 26.72 -36.27
CA PRO A 294 7.06 28.18 -36.07
C PRO A 294 6.14 28.55 -34.91
#